data_AF-A0A1H8VEL5-F1
#
_entry.id   AF-A0A1H8VEL5-F1
#
_cell.length_a   1.000
_cell.length_b   1.000
_cell.length_c   1.000
_cell.angle_alpha   90.00
_cell.angle_beta   90.00
_cell.angle_gamma   90.00
#
_symmetry.space_group_name_H-M   'P 1'
#
loop_
_entity.id
_entity.type
_entity.pdbx_description
1 polymer ?
#
loop_
_entity_poly.entity_id
_entity_poly.type
_entity_poly.pdbx_seq_one_letter_code
_entity_poly.pdbx_strand_id
1 'polypeptide(L)'
;MKKLLSLFILISIFATGCSSIVNYSVKELDVRSADVNVKKWIESNGKANGIYIGRINESEEGNIYYLYVNYKNPVDKKSIDSVSIDSNGKKSILIDVKLRPSDQVNEKLFCITVKDKSLEKIVLNGEDITTSSIPIIE
;
A
#
# COMPACT_ATOMS: atom_id res chain seq x y z
N MET A 1 38.26 33.81 -19.66
CA MET A 1 36.82 33.43 -19.70
C MET A 1 36.56 31.92 -19.86
N LYS A 2 37.44 31.12 -20.49
CA LYS A 2 37.22 29.66 -20.69
C LYS A 2 37.18 28.80 -19.40
N LYS A 3 37.81 29.23 -18.30
CA LYS A 3 37.84 28.48 -17.02
C LYS A 3 36.53 28.57 -16.20
N LEU A 4 35.73 29.62 -16.40
CA LEU A 4 34.44 29.80 -15.72
C LEU A 4 33.32 28.93 -16.34
N LEU A 5 33.40 28.67 -17.65
CA LEU A 5 32.42 27.83 -18.37
C LEU A 5 32.47 26.36 -17.89
N SER A 6 33.66 25.87 -17.53
CA SER A 6 33.85 24.52 -17.00
C SER A 6 33.26 24.32 -15.61
N LEU A 7 33.11 25.39 -14.82
CA LEU A 7 32.54 25.34 -13.48
C LEU A 7 31.01 25.20 -13.52
N PHE A 8 30.36 25.82 -14.52
CA PHE A 8 28.91 25.70 -14.74
C PHE A 8 28.47 24.31 -15.19
N ILE A 9 29.32 23.59 -15.93
CA ILE A 9 29.06 22.20 -16.36
C ILE A 9 29.20 21.23 -15.18
N LEU A 10 30.09 21.48 -14.23
CA LEU A 10 30.19 20.65 -13.02
C LEU A 10 28.99 20.83 -12.07
N ILE A 11 28.46 22.06 -11.95
CA ILE A 11 27.30 22.33 -11.09
C ILE A 11 26.01 21.70 -11.64
N SER A 12 25.89 21.55 -12.96
CA SER A 12 24.71 20.96 -13.60
C SER A 12 24.63 19.42 -13.46
N ILE A 13 25.74 18.74 -13.12
CA ILE A 13 25.77 17.29 -12.86
C ILE A 13 25.18 16.96 -11.47
N PHE A 14 25.13 17.90 -10.53
CA PHE A 14 24.48 17.70 -9.22
C PHE A 14 22.95 17.86 -9.24
N ALA A 15 22.37 18.17 -10.40
CA ALA A 15 20.91 18.23 -10.60
C ALA A 15 20.33 16.93 -11.19
N THR A 16 21.09 15.82 -11.22
CA THR A 16 20.53 14.51 -11.57
C THR A 16 19.60 14.06 -10.46
N GLY A 17 18.30 14.20 -10.75
CA GLY A 17 17.22 14.15 -9.79
C GLY A 17 17.20 12.90 -8.93
N CYS A 18 16.97 13.11 -7.63
CA CYS A 18 16.30 12.12 -6.79
C CYS A 18 15.09 11.60 -7.57
N SER A 19 15.13 10.33 -7.96
CA SER A 19 13.94 9.58 -8.35
C SER A 19 12.99 9.64 -7.17
N SER A 20 12.03 10.57 -7.21
CA SER A 20 11.07 10.80 -6.12
C SER A 20 10.14 9.60 -6.02
N ILE A 21 10.51 8.62 -5.22
CA ILE A 21 9.66 7.49 -4.88
C ILE A 21 8.51 7.99 -3.99
N VAL A 22 7.31 7.40 -4.11
CA VAL A 22 6.20 7.68 -3.16
C VAL A 22 6.72 7.58 -1.73
N ASN A 23 6.49 8.60 -0.91
CA ASN A 23 6.86 8.57 0.50
C ASN A 23 5.74 7.93 1.32
N TYR A 24 5.87 6.63 1.57
CA TYR A 24 4.92 5.86 2.37
C TYR A 24 5.60 5.08 3.50
N SER A 25 4.81 4.72 4.50
CA SER A 25 5.19 3.74 5.53
C SER A 25 4.14 2.65 5.62
N VAL A 26 4.58 1.42 5.90
CA VAL A 26 3.72 0.26 6.09
C VAL A 26 3.89 -0.25 7.50
N LYS A 27 2.77 -0.55 8.15
CA LYS A 27 2.74 -1.20 9.45
C LYS A 27 1.77 -2.38 9.40
N GLU A 28 2.26 -3.58 9.69
CA GLU A 28 1.39 -4.72 9.96
C GLU A 28 0.71 -4.52 11.33
N LEU A 29 -0.59 -4.73 11.38
CA LEU A 29 -1.42 -4.54 12.56
C LEU A 29 -2.09 -5.86 12.94
N ASP A 30 -2.25 -6.07 14.25
CA ASP A 30 -3.17 -7.10 14.73
C ASP A 30 -4.61 -6.62 14.48
N VAL A 31 -5.37 -7.42 13.74
CA VAL A 31 -6.79 -7.20 13.45
C VAL A 31 -7.60 -6.94 14.73
N ARG A 32 -7.25 -7.59 15.84
CA ARG A 32 -7.92 -7.41 17.14
C ARG A 32 -7.65 -6.04 17.77
N SER A 33 -6.54 -5.40 17.39
CA SER A 33 -6.12 -4.09 17.89
C SER A 33 -6.56 -2.91 17.00
N ALA A 34 -7.15 -3.19 15.84
CA ALA A 34 -7.66 -2.15 14.95
C ALA A 34 -8.73 -1.28 15.64
N ASP A 35 -8.84 -0.03 15.20
CA ASP A 35 -9.89 0.89 15.65
C ASP A 35 -11.29 0.39 15.27
N VAL A 36 -12.31 1.02 15.84
CA VAL A 36 -13.69 0.51 15.75
C VAL A 36 -14.23 0.51 14.31
N ASN A 37 -13.81 1.47 13.49
CA ASN A 37 -14.32 1.62 12.12
C ASN A 37 -13.62 0.63 11.19
N VAL A 38 -12.30 0.51 11.32
CA VAL A 38 -11.52 -0.51 10.61
C VAL A 38 -11.99 -1.92 11.00
N LYS A 39 -12.32 -2.19 12.27
CA LYS A 39 -12.90 -3.47 12.69
C LYS A 39 -14.22 -3.79 12.00
N LYS A 40 -15.17 -2.84 11.97
CA LYS A 40 -16.45 -3.04 11.27
C LYS A 40 -16.24 -3.32 9.79
N TRP A 41 -15.31 -2.61 9.16
CA TRP A 41 -14.94 -2.84 7.75
C TRP A 41 -14.27 -4.21 7.53
N ILE A 42 -13.43 -4.67 8.47
CA ILE A 42 -12.85 -6.02 8.43
C ILE A 42 -13.94 -7.09 8.59
N GLU A 43 -14.90 -6.89 9.51
CA GLU A 43 -16.00 -7.82 9.74
C GLU A 43 -16.93 -7.94 8.52
N SER A 44 -17.21 -6.82 7.84
CA SER A 44 -18.06 -6.83 6.64
C SER A 44 -17.40 -7.58 5.47
N ASN A 45 -16.09 -7.41 5.29
CA ASN A 45 -15.30 -8.12 4.28
C ASN A 45 -14.84 -9.52 4.73
N GLY A 46 -14.92 -9.82 6.03
CA GLY A 46 -14.43 -11.06 6.64
C GLY A 46 -15.22 -12.31 6.26
N LYS A 47 -16.37 -12.15 5.59
CA LYS A 47 -17.30 -13.24 5.25
C LYS A 47 -16.80 -14.13 4.10
N ALA A 48 -15.92 -13.60 3.24
CA ALA A 48 -15.37 -14.33 2.10
C ALA A 48 -13.85 -14.17 2.07
N ASN A 49 -13.18 -15.15 1.46
CA ASN A 49 -11.74 -15.02 1.20
C ASN A 49 -11.52 -13.94 0.13
N GLY A 50 -10.47 -13.15 0.29
CA GLY A 50 -10.19 -12.06 -0.63
C GLY A 50 -9.13 -11.09 -0.13
N ILE A 51 -8.80 -10.15 -1.00
CA ILE A 51 -7.91 -9.03 -0.71
C ILE A 51 -8.74 -7.76 -0.84
N TYR A 52 -8.80 -7.00 0.24
CA TYR A 52 -9.65 -5.83 0.37
C TYR A 52 -8.80 -4.60 0.66
N ILE A 53 -9.15 -3.49 0.03
CA ILE A 53 -8.52 -2.21 0.28
C ILE A 53 -9.56 -1.15 0.63
N GLY A 54 -9.29 -0.39 1.69
CA GLY A 54 -10.13 0.72 2.13
C GLY A 54 -9.27 1.92 2.48
N ARG A 55 -9.87 3.10 2.52
CA ARG A 55 -9.18 4.36 2.88
C ARG A 55 -9.91 5.12 3.99
N ILE A 56 -9.18 5.88 4.78
CA ILE A 56 -9.75 6.87 5.70
C ILE A 56 -9.53 8.26 5.11
N ASN A 57 -10.59 9.08 5.04
CA ASN A 57 -10.56 10.40 4.40
C ASN A 57 -9.88 11.50 5.22
N GLU A 58 -9.67 11.26 6.52
CA GLU A 58 -9.21 12.28 7.46
C GLU A 58 -7.93 11.82 8.15
N SER A 59 -6.79 12.31 7.67
CA SER A 59 -5.55 12.26 8.43
C SER A 59 -4.68 13.48 8.12
N GLU A 60 -4.21 14.10 9.19
CA GLU A 60 -3.20 15.17 9.14
C GLU A 60 -1.84 14.62 8.65
N GLU A 61 -1.61 13.32 8.82
CA GLU A 61 -0.38 12.63 8.45
C GLU A 61 -0.33 12.21 6.97
N GLY A 62 -1.43 12.41 6.22
CA GLY A 62 -1.52 12.11 4.80
C GLY A 62 -2.69 11.19 4.45
N ASN A 63 -2.60 10.44 3.36
CA ASN A 63 -3.65 9.47 3.00
C ASN A 63 -3.37 8.13 3.69
N ILE A 64 -4.36 7.60 4.42
CA ILE A 64 -4.25 6.29 5.09
C ILE A 64 -5.09 5.27 4.34
N TYR A 65 -4.45 4.17 3.96
CA TYR A 65 -5.08 3.01 3.34
C TYR A 65 -4.90 1.78 4.23
N TYR A 66 -5.93 0.94 4.28
CA TYR A 66 -5.87 -0.36 4.93
C TYR A 66 -5.96 -1.46 3.89
N LEU A 67 -4.98 -2.36 3.89
CA LEU A 67 -5.01 -3.60 3.13
C LEU A 67 -5.37 -4.73 4.08
N TYR A 68 -6.50 -5.37 3.84
CA TYR A 68 -6.96 -6.53 4.58
C TYR A 68 -6.93 -7.77 3.67
N VAL A 69 -6.10 -8.75 4.02
CA VAL A 69 -5.98 -10.01 3.29
C VAL A 69 -6.64 -11.09 4.14
N ASN A 70 -7.73 -11.66 3.64
CA ASN A 70 -8.53 -12.65 4.34
C ASN A 70 -8.47 -14.00 3.64
N TYR A 71 -7.84 -14.99 4.27
CA TYR A 71 -7.93 -16.40 3.89
C TYR A 71 -8.28 -17.25 5.11
N LYS A 72 -9.26 -16.78 5.89
CA LYS A 72 -9.77 -17.45 7.09
C LYS A 72 -10.74 -18.58 6.79
N ASN A 73 -11.37 -18.58 5.61
CA ASN A 73 -12.32 -19.61 5.24
C ASN A 73 -11.58 -20.83 4.67
N PRO A 74 -11.69 -22.01 5.31
CA PRO A 74 -10.93 -23.21 4.92
C PRO A 74 -11.38 -23.82 3.58
N VAL A 75 -12.50 -23.37 2.99
CA VAL A 75 -13.04 -23.91 1.73
C VAL A 75 -12.03 -23.83 0.59
N ASP A 76 -11.24 -22.76 0.51
CA ASP A 76 -10.32 -22.54 -0.62
C ASP A 76 -8.94 -23.21 -0.45
N LYS A 77 -8.69 -23.88 0.68
CA LYS A 77 -7.41 -24.55 1.02
C LYS A 77 -6.17 -23.73 0.64
N LYS A 78 -6.18 -22.45 0.98
CA LYS A 78 -5.09 -21.50 0.75
C LYS A 78 -4.77 -20.75 2.02
N SER A 79 -3.48 -20.49 2.23
CA SER A 79 -3.00 -19.50 3.20
C SER A 79 -2.20 -18.41 2.51
N ILE A 80 -2.10 -17.28 3.19
CA ILE A 80 -1.22 -16.18 2.83
C ILE A 80 0.22 -16.63 3.06
N ASP A 81 1.01 -16.68 1.99
CA ASP A 81 2.44 -16.99 2.03
C ASP A 81 3.24 -15.71 2.29
N SER A 82 3.05 -14.69 1.46
CA SER A 82 3.71 -13.40 1.60
C SER A 82 2.84 -12.25 1.10
N VAL A 83 3.08 -11.06 1.67
CA VAL A 83 2.56 -9.78 1.16
C VAL A 83 3.76 -8.85 1.02
N SER A 84 4.02 -8.36 -0.19
CA SER A 84 5.03 -7.31 -0.45
C SER A 84 4.31 -6.03 -0.84
N ILE A 85 4.78 -4.90 -0.30
CA ILE A 85 4.22 -3.57 -0.53
C ILE A 85 5.40 -2.66 -0.85
N ASP A 86 5.59 -2.40 -2.13
CA ASP A 86 6.76 -1.70 -2.67
C ASP A 86 6.34 -0.46 -3.45
N SER A 87 7.21 0.53 -3.56
CA SER A 87 6.94 1.66 -4.44
C SER A 87 6.97 1.24 -5.90
N ASN A 88 6.03 1.76 -6.69
CA ASN A 88 6.01 1.60 -8.14
C ASN A 88 6.08 2.96 -8.84
N GLY A 89 7.18 3.67 -8.61
CA GLY A 89 7.40 5.03 -9.14
C GLY A 89 6.90 6.13 -8.21
N LYS A 90 6.53 7.28 -8.79
CA LYS A 90 6.32 8.53 -8.03
C LYS A 90 4.96 8.68 -7.37
N LYS A 91 3.95 7.98 -7.90
CA LYS A 91 2.54 8.13 -7.51
C LYS A 91 1.81 6.79 -7.43
N SER A 92 2.58 5.69 -7.36
CA SER A 92 2.02 4.36 -7.28
C SER A 92 2.78 3.46 -6.31
N ILE A 93 2.03 2.54 -5.70
CA ILE A 93 2.52 1.44 -4.87
C ILE A 93 2.11 0.13 -5.54
N LEU A 94 3.00 -0.84 -5.53
CA LEU A 94 2.76 -2.23 -5.92
C LEU A 94 2.47 -3.04 -4.65
N ILE A 95 1.40 -3.82 -4.67
CA ILE A 95 1.03 -4.75 -3.62
C ILE A 95 0.94 -6.14 -4.26
N ASP A 96 1.83 -7.03 -3.85
CA ASP A 96 1.84 -8.43 -4.30
C ASP A 96 1.53 -9.37 -3.14
N VAL A 97 0.37 -10.02 -3.21
CA VAL A 97 -0.10 -11.03 -2.27
C VAL A 97 0.06 -12.41 -2.91
N LYS A 98 0.97 -13.21 -2.34
CA LYS A 98 1.17 -14.60 -2.74
C LYS A 98 0.46 -15.54 -1.79
N LEU A 99 -0.23 -16.51 -2.37
CA LEU A 99 -0.94 -17.56 -1.65
C LEU A 99 -0.26 -18.89 -1.89
N ARG A 100 -0.35 -19.78 -0.91
CA ARG A 100 0.12 -21.17 -1.02
C ARG A 100 -1.01 -22.15 -0.71
N PRO A 101 -1.05 -23.32 -1.37
CA PRO A 101 -1.93 -24.40 -0.96
C PRO A 101 -1.66 -24.80 0.49
N SER A 102 -2.70 -24.84 1.31
CA SER A 102 -2.57 -25.02 2.77
C SER A 102 -3.94 -25.22 3.42
N ASP A 103 -4.03 -26.16 4.37
CA ASP A 103 -5.21 -26.28 5.25
C ASP A 103 -5.16 -25.31 6.45
N GLN A 104 -4.00 -24.69 6.70
CA GLN A 104 -3.91 -23.57 7.64
C GLN A 104 -4.61 -22.34 7.03
N VAL A 105 -5.34 -21.62 7.88
CA VAL A 105 -6.04 -20.39 7.52
C VAL A 105 -5.43 -19.21 8.26
N ASN A 106 -5.35 -18.06 7.60
CA ASN A 106 -4.81 -16.85 8.22
C ASN A 106 -5.40 -15.57 7.61
N GLU A 107 -5.19 -14.48 8.32
CA GLU A 107 -5.50 -13.13 7.88
C GLU A 107 -4.32 -12.21 8.17
N LYS A 108 -4.24 -11.12 7.43
CA LYS A 108 -3.28 -10.03 7.68
C LYS A 108 -3.93 -8.67 7.45
N LEU A 109 -3.52 -7.70 8.24
CA LEU A 109 -3.94 -6.30 8.12
C LEU A 109 -2.70 -5.42 8.05
N PHE A 110 -2.65 -4.55 7.04
CA PHE A 110 -1.59 -3.56 6.89
C PHE A 110 -2.21 -2.17 6.84
N CYS A 111 -1.61 -1.24 7.58
CA CYS A 111 -1.85 0.18 7.48
C CYS A 111 -0.75 0.82 6.63
N ILE A 112 -1.14 1.50 5.56
CA ILE A 112 -0.28 2.16 4.58
C ILE A 112 -0.53 3.66 4.70
N THR A 113 0.45 4.39 5.19
CA THR A 113 0.36 5.85 5.35
C THR A 113 1.19 6.53 4.28
N VAL A 114 0.56 7.37 3.45
CA VAL A 114 1.22 8.14 2.38
C VAL A 114 1.33 9.60 2.80
N LYS A 115 2.55 10.07 3.06
CA LYS A 115 2.80 11.34 3.76
C LYS A 115 2.54 12.60 2.94
N ASP A 116 2.57 12.53 1.62
CA ASP A 116 2.53 13.69 0.72
C ASP A 116 1.28 13.74 -0.17
N LYS A 117 0.27 12.90 0.13
CA LYS A 117 -0.99 12.76 -0.65
C LYS A 117 -0.77 12.56 -2.16
N SER A 118 0.41 12.09 -2.56
CA SER A 118 0.81 11.96 -3.97
C SER A 118 0.33 10.68 -4.64
N LEU A 119 -0.23 9.73 -3.87
CA LEU A 119 -0.61 8.42 -4.37
C LEU A 119 -1.90 8.48 -5.21
N GLU A 120 -1.76 8.18 -6.49
CA GLU A 120 -2.87 8.16 -7.47
C GLU A 120 -3.32 6.74 -7.80
N LYS A 121 -2.42 5.75 -7.67
CA LYS A 121 -2.67 4.38 -8.11
C LYS A 121 -2.07 3.32 -7.20
N ILE A 122 -2.78 2.23 -6.97
CA ILE A 122 -2.25 1.01 -6.35
C ILE A 122 -2.31 -0.11 -7.38
N VAL A 123 -1.20 -0.80 -7.61
CA VAL A 123 -1.15 -2.00 -8.46
C VAL A 123 -1.27 -3.21 -7.55
N LEU A 124 -2.41 -3.88 -7.52
CA LEU A 124 -2.66 -5.03 -6.65
C LEU A 124 -2.63 -6.32 -7.46
N ASN A 125 -1.64 -7.18 -7.24
CA ASN A 125 -1.45 -8.43 -7.99
C ASN A 125 -1.49 -8.21 -9.53
N GLY A 126 -0.96 -7.07 -9.99
CA GLY A 126 -0.96 -6.67 -11.40
C GLY A 126 -2.19 -5.89 -11.86
N GLU A 127 -3.22 -5.73 -11.03
CA GLU A 127 -4.42 -4.94 -11.36
C GLU A 127 -4.28 -3.48 -10.92
N ASP A 128 -4.59 -2.56 -11.81
CA ASP A 128 -4.53 -1.11 -11.54
C ASP A 128 -5.79 -0.63 -10.81
N ILE A 129 -5.61 -0.09 -9.60
CA ILE A 129 -6.66 0.50 -8.76
C ILE A 129 -6.40 1.99 -8.57
N THR A 130 -7.29 2.84 -9.04
CA THR A 130 -7.22 4.29 -8.81
C THR A 130 -7.56 4.59 -7.35
N THR A 131 -6.75 5.42 -6.67
CA THR A 131 -6.97 5.66 -5.22
C THR A 131 -8.26 6.39 -4.90
N SER A 132 -8.81 7.17 -5.84
CA SER A 132 -10.10 7.84 -5.69
C SER A 132 -11.29 6.88 -5.72
N SER A 133 -11.17 5.70 -6.33
CA SER A 133 -12.21 4.68 -6.35
C SER A 133 -12.17 3.74 -5.16
N ILE A 134 -11.15 3.86 -4.29
CA ILE A 134 -11.05 3.02 -3.09
C ILE A 134 -12.17 3.41 -2.10
N PRO A 135 -12.96 2.42 -1.61
CA PRO A 135 -14.02 2.66 -0.64
C PRO A 135 -13.52 3.32 0.63
N ILE A 136 -14.31 4.24 1.16
CA ILE A 136 -14.03 4.92 2.42
C ILE A 136 -14.47 4.02 3.57
N ILE A 137 -13.65 3.93 4.61
CA ILE A 137 -13.94 3.27 5.88
C ILE A 137 -14.56 4.32 6.81
N GLU A 138 -15.81 4.09 7.23
CA GLU A 138 -16.61 4.96 8.10
C GLU A 138 -16.92 4.34 9.47
#